data_AF-A0A2D6I274-F1
#
_entry.id   AF-A0A2D6I274-F1
#
_cell.length_a   1.000
_cell.length_b   1.000
_cell.length_c   1.000
_cell.angle_alpha   90.00
_cell.angle_beta   90.00
_cell.angle_gamma   90.00
#
_symmetry.space_group_name_H-M   'P 1'
#
loop_
_entity.id
_entity.type
_entity.pdbx_description
1 polymer ?
#
loop_
_entity_poly.entity_id
_entity_poly.type
_entity_poly.pdbx_seq_one_letter_code
_entity_poly.pdbx_strand_id
1 'polypeptide(L)' 'SPDMDQVAGATSMPIVMLGGDPGADAARTFAGWKAAMKEPNVRGLVAGRALVYPEDGDVERAVTMAANIVHPNGGATA' A
#
# COMPACT_ATOMS: atom_id res chain seq x y z
N SER A 1 -12.44 0.59 6.12
CA SER A 1 -11.54 -0.57 5.97
C SER A 1 -11.83 -1.53 7.09
N PRO A 2 -11.50 -2.83 6.94
CA PRO A 2 -11.36 -3.70 8.11
C PRO A 2 -10.43 -3.02 9.13
N ASP A 3 -10.72 -3.24 10.40
CA ASP A 3 -9.92 -2.78 11.54
C ASP A 3 -8.57 -3.52 11.49
N MET A 4 -7.58 -2.89 10.86
CA MET A 4 -6.27 -3.47 10.61
C MET A 4 -5.49 -3.74 11.90
N ASP A 5 -5.79 -3.01 12.97
CA ASP A 5 -5.32 -3.27 14.33
C ASP A 5 -5.79 -4.65 14.83
N GLN A 6 -7.05 -5.02 14.57
CA GLN A 6 -7.58 -6.34 14.92
C GLN A 6 -6.88 -7.45 14.12
N VAL A 7 -6.71 -7.25 12.81
CA VAL A 7 -6.04 -8.22 11.93
C VAL A 7 -4.55 -8.37 12.29
N ALA A 8 -3.87 -7.25 12.51
CA ALA A 8 -2.48 -7.21 12.93
C ALA A 8 -2.29 -7.86 14.30
N GLY A 9 -3.21 -7.63 15.24
CA GLY A 9 -3.18 -8.22 16.58
C GLY A 9 -3.40 -9.74 16.62
N ALA A 10 -3.95 -10.33 15.56
CA ALA A 10 -4.19 -11.77 15.48
C ALA A 10 -2.92 -12.60 15.26
N THR A 11 -1.78 -11.96 14.95
CA THR A 11 -0.51 -12.63 14.69
C THR A 11 0.69 -11.82 15.18
N SER A 12 1.73 -12.49 15.65
CA SER A 12 3.03 -11.87 15.94
C SER A 12 3.97 -11.87 14.74
N MET A 13 3.57 -12.50 13.62
CA MET A 13 4.40 -12.59 12.41
C MET A 13 4.32 -11.31 11.57
N PRO A 14 5.34 -11.06 10.73
CA PRO A 14 5.27 -10.00 9.72
C PRO A 14 4.11 -10.20 8.74
N ILE A 15 3.44 -9.12 8.38
CA ILE A 15 2.34 -9.06 7.42
C ILE A 15 2.81 -8.31 6.18
N VAL A 16 2.48 -8.88 5.02
CA VAL A 16 2.60 -8.23 3.71
C VAL A 16 1.22 -8.11 3.12
N MET A 17 0.81 -6.89 2.81
CA MET A 17 -0.54 -6.62 2.29
C MET A 17 -0.61 -6.85 0.79
N LEU A 18 -1.77 -7.30 0.31
CA LEU A 18 -2.07 -7.29 -1.12
C LEU A 18 -2.70 -5.95 -1.48
N GLY A 19 -2.30 -5.38 -2.62
CA GLY A 19 -2.73 -4.06 -3.08
C GLY A 19 -4.24 -3.88 -3.27
N GLY A 20 -5.01 -4.97 -3.28
CA GLY A 20 -6.44 -4.93 -3.56
C GLY A 20 -6.73 -4.55 -5.02
N ASP A 21 -8.01 -4.33 -5.32
CA ASP A 21 -8.45 -3.82 -6.62
C ASP A 21 -8.55 -2.29 -6.53
N PRO A 22 -7.81 -1.51 -7.35
CA PRO A 22 -7.88 -0.06 -7.32
C PRO A 22 -9.25 0.48 -7.76
N GLY A 23 -10.04 -0.30 -8.51
CA GLY A 23 -11.27 0.18 -9.14
C GLY A 23 -11.07 1.50 -9.88
N ALA A 24 -12.06 2.40 -9.77
CA ALA A 24 -11.97 3.78 -10.25
C ALA A 24 -11.51 4.77 -9.16
N ASP A 25 -11.06 4.30 -7.99
CA ASP A 25 -10.69 5.15 -6.86
C ASP A 25 -9.35 4.70 -6.27
N ALA A 26 -8.30 5.03 -7.02
CA ALA A 26 -6.93 4.78 -6.60
C ALA A 26 -6.61 5.50 -5.29
N ALA A 27 -7.12 6.72 -5.08
CA ALA A 27 -6.87 7.53 -3.89
C ALA A 27 -7.35 6.83 -2.61
N ARG A 28 -8.55 6.25 -2.63
CA ARG A 28 -9.08 5.43 -1.52
C ARG A 28 -8.20 4.21 -1.25
N THR A 29 -7.71 3.57 -2.30
CA THR A 29 -6.82 2.40 -2.20
C THR A 29 -5.50 2.77 -1.53
N PHE A 30 -4.84 3.84 -1.99
CA PHE A 30 -3.62 4.37 -1.37
C PHE A 30 -3.83 4.79 0.10
N ALA A 31 -4.97 5.43 0.41
CA ALA A 31 -5.31 5.79 1.79
C ALA A 31 -5.46 4.56 2.69
N GLY A 32 -6.06 3.48 2.17
CA GLY A 32 -6.14 2.19 2.84
C GLY A 32 -4.77 1.60 3.16
N TRP A 33 -3.85 1.59 2.19
CA TRP A 33 -2.48 1.12 2.41
C TRP A 33 -1.75 1.95 3.46
N LYS A 34 -1.88 3.28 3.39
CA LYS A 34 -1.25 4.20 4.35
C LYS A 34 -1.79 4.00 5.77
N ALA A 35 -3.09 3.74 5.91
CA ALA A 35 -3.68 3.45 7.22
C ALA A 35 -3.13 2.14 7.79
N ALA A 36 -3.05 1.09 6.98
CA ALA A 36 -2.61 -0.22 7.41
C ALA A 36 -1.10 -0.31 7.70
N MET A 37 -0.27 0.45 6.98
CA MET A 37 1.18 0.57 7.25
C MET A 37 1.52 1.22 8.60
N LYS A 38 0.53 1.79 9.30
CA LYS A 38 0.73 2.27 10.68
C LYS A 38 0.92 1.13 11.69
N GLU A 39 0.46 -0.08 11.36
CA GLU A 39 0.60 -1.24 12.22
C GLU A 39 2.04 -1.76 12.23
N PRO A 40 2.62 -2.08 13.40
CA PRO A 40 4.06 -2.32 13.56
C PRO A 40 4.55 -3.62 12.91
N ASN A 41 3.67 -4.60 12.69
CA ASN A 41 3.97 -5.86 12.01
C ASN A 41 3.59 -5.84 10.52
N VAL A 42 2.98 -4.77 10.01
CA VAL A 42 2.77 -4.58 8.57
C VAL A 42 4.04 -3.99 7.96
N ARG A 43 4.71 -4.78 7.12
CA ARG A 43 6.08 -4.45 6.65
C ARG A 43 6.19 -4.21 5.15
N GLY A 44 5.10 -4.39 4.39
CA GLY A 44 5.20 -4.33 2.94
C GLY A 44 3.86 -4.40 2.23
N LEU A 45 3.95 -4.19 0.93
CA LEU A 45 2.84 -4.22 -0.01
C LEU A 45 3.25 -5.01 -1.26
N VAL A 46 2.38 -5.91 -1.69
CA VAL A 46 2.43 -6.56 -3.00
C VAL A 46 1.25 -6.05 -3.81
N ALA A 47 1.51 -5.02 -4.62
CA ALA A 47 0.50 -4.41 -5.49
C ALA A 47 0.81 -4.77 -6.96
N GLY A 48 -0.11 -5.52 -7.58
CA GLY A 48 -0.01 -5.92 -8.99
C GLY A 48 -0.75 -4.94 -9.90
N ARG A 49 -1.97 -5.31 -10.32
CA ARG A 49 -2.79 -4.56 -11.30
C ARG A 49 -2.92 -3.07 -10.96
N ALA A 50 -3.01 -2.72 -9.68
CA ALA A 50 -3.10 -1.35 -9.20
C ALA A 50 -1.97 -0.42 -9.64
N LEU A 51 -0.76 -0.95 -9.82
CA LEU A 51 0.40 -0.16 -10.22
C LEU A 51 0.71 -0.30 -11.71
N VAL A 52 0.42 -1.46 -12.31
CA VAL A 52 0.74 -1.73 -13.72
C VAL A 52 -0.29 -1.11 -14.68
N TYR A 53 -1.53 -0.91 -14.23
CA TYR A 53 -2.61 -0.36 -15.04
C TYR A 53 -3.38 0.75 -14.30
N PRO A 54 -2.73 1.87 -13.95
CA PRO A 54 -3.41 2.99 -13.32
C PRO A 54 -4.39 3.66 -14.30
N GLU A 55 -5.46 4.25 -13.77
CA GLU A 55 -6.52 4.89 -14.56
C GLU A 55 -6.00 6.02 -15.46
N ASP A 56 -5.05 6.81 -14.95
CA ASP A 56 -4.41 7.91 -15.65
C ASP A 56 -3.25 7.47 -16.56
N GLY A 57 -2.92 6.17 -16.56
CA GLY A 57 -1.81 5.60 -17.35
C GLY A 57 -0.41 5.89 -16.80
N ASP A 58 -0.28 6.60 -15.67
CA ASP A 58 1.01 7.00 -15.10
C ASP A 58 1.53 5.97 -14.08
N VAL A 59 2.17 4.93 -14.60
CA VAL A 59 2.77 3.84 -13.81
C VAL A 59 3.86 4.35 -12.88
N GLU A 60 4.71 5.26 -13.35
CA GLU A 60 5.84 5.77 -12.57
C GLU A 60 5.35 6.51 -11.32
N ARG A 61 4.36 7.39 -11.48
CA ARG A 61 3.72 8.08 -10.37
C ARG A 61 3.03 7.11 -9.41
N ALA A 62 2.30 6.12 -9.92
CA ALA A 62 1.64 5.12 -9.08
C ALA A 62 2.64 4.34 -8.22
N VAL A 63 3.74 3.87 -8.83
CA VAL A 63 4.83 3.16 -8.14
C VAL A 63 5.52 4.07 -7.13
N THR A 64 5.80 5.33 -7.48
CA THR A 64 6.43 6.31 -6.59
C THR A 64 5.59 6.57 -5.35
N MET A 65 4.27 6.75 -5.52
CA MET A 65 3.35 6.91 -4.38
C MET A 65 3.33 5.66 -3.49
N ALA A 66 3.29 4.46 -4.08
CA ALA A 66 3.33 3.21 -3.32
C ALA A 66 4.67 3.05 -2.56
N ALA A 67 5.79 3.34 -3.20
CA ALA A 67 7.11 3.28 -2.59
C ALA A 67 7.23 4.25 -1.41
N ASN A 68 6.71 5.46 -1.52
CA ASN A 68 6.70 6.43 -0.42
C ASN A 68 5.82 6.02 0.76
N ILE A 69 4.77 5.22 0.52
CA ILE A 69 3.94 4.65 1.59
C ILE A 69 4.71 3.54 2.33
N VAL A 70 5.44 2.68 1.62
CA VAL A 70 6.21 1.56 2.20
C VAL A 70 7.52 2.05 2.84
N HIS A 71 8.16 3.06 2.26
CA HIS A 71 9.48 3.57 2.63
C HIS A 71 9.46 5.09 2.87
N PRO A 72 8.73 5.59 3.89
CA PRO A 72 8.53 7.03 4.12
C PRO A 72 9.81 7.81 4.42
N ASN A 73 10.88 7.13 4.85
CA ASN A 73 12.18 7.73 5.19
C ASN A 73 13.25 7.55 4.09
N GLY A 74 12.90 6.95 2.93
CA GLY A 74 13.85 6.61 1.86
C GLY A 74 13.57 7.29 0.51
N GLY A 75 12.62 8.22 0.43
CA GLY A 75 12.08 8.69 -0.84
C GLY A 75 12.87 9.82 -1.52
N ALA A 76 13.84 9.46 -2.37
CA ALA A 76 14.14 10.04 -3.70
C ALA A 76 15.65 9.95 -4.07
N THR A 77 16.13 8.75 -4.39
CA THR A 77 17.29 8.58 -5.28
C THR A 77 17.04 7.38 -6.19
N ALA A 78 16.29 7.61 -7.27
CA ALA A 78 16.32 6.81 -8.49
C ALA A 78 15.79 7.69 -9.62
#